data_AF-A0A382XCX5-F1
#
_entry.id   AF-A0A382XCX5-F1
#
_cell.length_a   1.000
_cell.length_b   1.000
_cell.length_c   1.000
_cell.angle_alpha   90.00
_cell.angle_beta   90.00
_cell.angle_gamma   90.00
#
_symmetry.space_group_name_H-M   'P 1'
#
loop_
_entity.id
_entity.type
_entity.pdbx_description
1 polymer ?
#
loop_
_entity_poly.entity_id
_entity_poly.type
_entity_poly.pdbx_seq_one_letter_code
_entity_poly.pdbx_strand_id
1 'polypeptide(L)'
;MCGIFGFVANPNSKLNSINSRRILIDLFHRSEPRGRDASGLVTVANGHAAVYKRPLPPDRFLSEKGFRQFLSKNMAISFDEKSGNLISQFAVIGHCRLVLSGTEVVHANNQPVISGPIVGIHNGLITNELELIKEHKFSHNRGSID
;
A
#
# COMPACT_ATOMS: atom_id res chain seq x y z
N MET A 1 14.52 -8.12 -5.67
CA MET A 1 13.53 -7.32 -6.44
C MET A 1 12.29 -7.21 -5.60
N CYS A 2 11.74 -6.00 -5.38
CA CYS A 2 10.55 -5.73 -4.57
C CYS A 2 9.31 -6.58 -4.94
N GLY A 3 8.32 -6.64 -4.05
CA GLY A 3 7.04 -7.32 -4.27
C GLY A 3 5.88 -6.33 -4.40
N ILE A 4 5.11 -6.43 -5.48
CA ILE A 4 3.81 -5.75 -5.66
C ILE A 4 2.71 -6.79 -5.52
N PHE A 5 1.64 -6.43 -4.81
CA PHE A 5 0.46 -7.28 -4.66
C PHE A 5 -0.80 -6.42 -4.47
N GLY A 6 -1.96 -7.04 -4.59
CA GLY A 6 -3.25 -6.37 -4.36
C GLY A 6 -4.43 -7.18 -4.86
N PHE A 7 -5.63 -6.71 -4.53
CA PHE A 7 -6.88 -7.22 -5.10
C PHE A 7 -7.95 -6.14 -5.13
N VAL A 8 -8.96 -6.36 -5.97
CA VAL A 8 -10.18 -5.55 -6.05
C VAL A 8 -11.37 -6.47 -5.84
N ALA A 9 -12.32 -6.03 -5.03
CA ALA A 9 -13.53 -6.77 -4.71
C ALA A 9 -14.76 -5.86 -4.86
N ASN A 10 -15.85 -6.47 -5.33
CA ASN A 10 -17.19 -5.88 -5.33
C ASN A 10 -18.15 -6.81 -4.57
N PRO A 11 -19.37 -6.36 -4.22
CA PRO A 11 -20.30 -7.18 -3.45
C PRO A 11 -20.62 -8.57 -4.05
N ASN A 12 -20.50 -8.75 -5.36
CA ASN A 12 -20.72 -10.04 -6.03
C ASN A 12 -19.57 -11.05 -5.83
N SER A 13 -18.42 -10.61 -5.30
CA SER A 13 -17.26 -11.47 -5.00
C SER A 13 -17.50 -12.46 -3.86
N LYS A 14 -18.57 -12.30 -3.08
CA LYS A 14 -18.86 -13.09 -1.86
C LYS A 14 -17.73 -13.03 -0.81
N LEU A 15 -16.85 -12.04 -0.90
CA LEU A 15 -15.84 -11.80 0.12
C LEU A 15 -16.48 -11.12 1.34
N ASN A 16 -16.05 -11.58 2.51
CA ASN A 16 -16.32 -10.92 3.79
C ASN A 16 -15.03 -10.33 4.36
N SER A 17 -15.15 -9.61 5.47
CA SER A 17 -14.04 -8.92 6.12
C SER A 17 -12.93 -9.89 6.55
N ILE A 18 -13.30 -11.08 7.04
CA ILE A 18 -12.35 -12.12 7.51
C ILE A 18 -11.51 -12.65 6.34
N ASN A 19 -12.16 -13.06 5.24
CA ASN A 19 -11.47 -13.61 4.07
C ASN A 19 -10.65 -12.54 3.35
N SER A 20 -11.16 -11.31 3.26
CA SER A 20 -10.41 -10.18 2.67
C SER A 20 -9.13 -9.87 3.45
N ARG A 21 -9.22 -9.85 4.79
CA ARG A 21 -8.05 -9.69 5.67
C ARG A 21 -7.07 -10.85 5.51
N ARG A 22 -7.56 -12.09 5.44
CA ARG A 22 -6.72 -13.28 5.22
C ARG A 22 -5.97 -13.21 3.90
N ILE A 23 -6.67 -12.90 2.80
CA ILE A 23 -6.06 -12.72 1.47
C ILE A 23 -4.97 -11.66 1.53
N LEU A 24 -5.24 -10.51 2.15
CA LEU A 24 -4.24 -9.44 2.28
C LEU A 24 -2.98 -9.91 3.02
N ILE A 25 -3.14 -10.58 4.17
CA ILE A 25 -2.02 -11.11 4.96
C ILE A 25 -1.23 -12.15 4.15
N ASP A 26 -1.91 -13.05 3.45
CA ASP A 26 -1.26 -14.05 2.60
C ASP A 26 -0.47 -13.41 1.46
N LEU A 27 -1.01 -12.34 0.84
CA LEU A 27 -0.31 -11.57 -0.19
C LEU A 27 0.95 -10.90 0.33
N PHE A 28 0.93 -10.36 1.56
CA PHE A 28 2.13 -9.83 2.22
C PHE A 28 3.19 -10.91 2.40
N HIS A 29 2.86 -12.05 3.02
CA HIS A 29 3.82 -13.13 3.25
C HIS A 29 4.38 -13.71 1.95
N ARG A 30 3.55 -13.85 0.91
CA ARG A 30 4.00 -14.31 -0.41
C ARG A 30 4.91 -13.31 -1.11
N SER A 31 4.79 -12.03 -0.78
CA SER A 31 5.60 -10.95 -1.33
C SER A 31 6.85 -10.64 -0.49
N GLU A 32 6.91 -11.09 0.75
CA GLU A 32 8.03 -10.84 1.67
C GLU A 32 9.39 -11.32 1.16
N PRO A 33 9.55 -12.50 0.54
CA PRO A 33 10.84 -12.94 0.01
C PRO A 33 11.44 -11.98 -1.04
N ARG A 34 10.62 -11.09 -1.60
CA ARG A 34 11.02 -10.09 -2.60
C ARG A 34 11.55 -8.79 -1.97
N GLY A 35 11.18 -8.45 -0.73
CA GLY A 35 11.66 -7.25 -0.05
C GLY A 35 11.32 -7.22 1.44
N ARG A 36 12.29 -6.82 2.27
CA ARG A 36 12.17 -6.80 3.74
C ARG A 36 12.58 -5.48 4.38
N ASP A 37 12.87 -4.43 3.60
CA ASP A 37 13.38 -3.17 4.15
C ASP A 37 12.23 -2.22 4.56
N ALA A 38 11.14 -2.21 3.80
CA ALA A 38 9.94 -1.42 4.13
C ALA A 38 8.68 -2.06 3.56
N SER A 39 7.54 -1.76 4.18
CA SER A 39 6.23 -2.30 3.80
C SER A 39 5.19 -1.19 3.79
N GLY A 40 4.24 -1.29 2.87
CA GLY A 40 3.11 -0.36 2.83
C GLY A 40 1.97 -0.84 1.96
N LEU A 41 0.81 -0.23 2.15
CA LEU A 41 -0.39 -0.45 1.35
C LEU A 41 -1.21 0.83 1.22
N VAL A 42 -2.07 0.84 0.21
CA VAL A 42 -3.21 1.74 0.10
C VAL A 42 -4.49 0.92 0.02
N THR A 43 -5.50 1.32 0.79
CA THR A 43 -6.87 0.81 0.68
C THR A 43 -7.73 1.86 0.01
N VAL A 44 -8.61 1.43 -0.91
CA VAL A 44 -9.64 2.29 -1.50
C VAL A 44 -11.01 1.73 -1.14
N ALA A 45 -11.80 2.53 -0.46
CA ALA A 45 -13.14 2.19 0.02
C ALA A 45 -14.07 3.37 -0.21
N ASN A 46 -15.19 3.14 -0.90
CA ASN A 46 -16.17 4.19 -1.23
C ASN A 46 -15.52 5.48 -1.81
N GLY A 47 -14.60 5.33 -2.77
CA GLY A 47 -13.89 6.46 -3.38
C GLY A 47 -12.80 7.12 -2.53
N HIS A 48 -12.57 6.67 -1.29
CA HIS A 48 -11.55 7.22 -0.41
C HIS A 48 -10.32 6.33 -0.36
N ALA A 49 -9.16 6.89 -0.69
CA ALA A 49 -7.87 6.23 -0.56
C ALA A 49 -7.23 6.54 0.79
N ALA A 50 -6.70 5.52 1.46
CA ALA A 50 -5.95 5.68 2.71
C ALA A 50 -4.64 4.88 2.62
N VAL A 51 -3.54 5.48 3.06
CA VAL A 51 -2.19 4.89 2.98
C VAL A 51 -1.66 4.56 4.37
N TYR A 52 -0.99 3.42 4.49
CA TYR A 52 -0.19 3.08 5.66
C TYR A 52 1.13 2.45 5.22
N LYS A 53 2.25 3.04 5.64
CA LYS A 53 3.60 2.57 5.27
C LYS A 53 4.59 2.77 6.43
N ARG A 54 5.53 1.83 6.58
CA ARG A 54 6.58 1.87 7.62
C ARG A 54 7.90 1.27 7.08
N PRO A 55 9.06 1.71 7.59
CA PRO A 55 10.36 1.08 7.34
C PRO A 55 10.49 -0.22 8.14
N LEU A 56 9.56 -1.15 7.92
CA LEU A 56 9.50 -2.44 8.60
C LEU A 56 9.32 -3.56 7.57
N PRO A 57 9.94 -4.74 7.79
CA PRO A 57 9.62 -5.94 7.05
C PRO A 57 8.15 -6.35 7.26
N PRO A 58 7.56 -7.15 6.34
CA PRO A 58 6.16 -7.56 6.41
C PRO A 58 5.73 -8.20 7.74
N ASP A 59 6.52 -9.10 8.31
CA ASP A 59 6.23 -9.76 9.59
C ASP A 59 6.03 -8.76 10.76
N ARG A 60 6.93 -7.78 10.87
CA ARG A 60 6.85 -6.70 11.88
C ARG A 60 5.74 -5.71 11.53
N PHE A 61 5.61 -5.34 10.26
CA PHE A 61 4.57 -4.43 9.79
C PHE A 61 3.16 -4.94 10.09
N LEU A 62 2.88 -6.22 9.83
CA LEU A 62 1.59 -6.86 10.11
C LEU A 62 1.29 -6.96 11.61
N SER A 63 2.34 -6.98 12.44
CA SER A 63 2.25 -7.05 13.90
C SER A 63 2.00 -5.68 14.56
N GLU A 64 2.08 -4.58 13.81
CA GLU A 64 1.88 -3.23 14.33
C GLU A 64 0.43 -2.98 14.76
N LYS A 65 0.27 -2.37 15.95
CA LYS A 65 -1.04 -1.88 16.41
C LYS A 65 -1.62 -0.87 15.42
N GLY A 66 -0.77 0.01 14.88
CA GLY A 66 -1.16 1.00 13.89
C GLY A 66 -1.70 0.37 12.60
N PHE A 67 -1.05 -0.69 12.09
CA PHE A 67 -1.55 -1.41 10.92
C PHE A 67 -2.91 -2.05 11.18
N ARG A 68 -3.08 -2.73 12.33
CA ARG A 68 -4.36 -3.35 12.69
C ARG A 68 -5.50 -2.33 12.78
N GLN A 69 -5.25 -1.18 13.41
CA GLN A 69 -6.23 -0.10 13.53
C GLN A 69 -6.56 0.53 12.17
N PHE A 70 -5.52 0.80 11.36
CA PHE A 70 -5.67 1.32 10.01
C PHE A 70 -6.55 0.39 9.15
N LEU A 71 -6.24 -0.91 9.13
CA LEU A 71 -6.97 -1.87 8.30
C LEU A 71 -8.43 -2.00 8.76
N SER A 72 -8.67 -2.15 10.07
CA SER A 72 -10.04 -2.26 10.59
C SER A 72 -10.88 -1.01 10.30
N LYS A 73 -10.31 0.20 10.49
CA LYS A 73 -10.99 1.46 10.19
C LYS A 73 -11.41 1.55 8.71
N ASN A 74 -10.49 1.24 7.80
CA ASN A 74 -10.76 1.38 6.36
C ASN A 74 -11.67 0.26 5.81
N MET A 75 -11.61 -0.95 6.38
CA MET A 75 -12.56 -2.01 6.03
C MET A 75 -13.97 -1.70 6.51
N ALA A 76 -14.15 -1.04 7.66
CA ALA A 76 -15.48 -0.66 8.15
C ALA A 76 -16.27 0.25 7.17
N ILE A 77 -15.61 0.88 6.19
CA ILE A 77 -16.25 1.69 5.15
C ILE A 77 -16.98 0.83 4.11
N SER A 78 -16.47 -0.38 3.82
CA SER A 78 -16.97 -1.23 2.73
C SER A 78 -17.60 -2.54 3.20
N PHE A 79 -17.45 -2.89 4.47
CA PHE A 79 -17.98 -4.12 5.04
C PHE A 79 -19.00 -3.82 6.13
N ASP A 80 -20.15 -4.50 6.07
CA ASP A 80 -21.19 -4.39 7.09
C ASP A 80 -20.69 -4.93 8.44
N GLU A 81 -20.96 -4.20 9.53
CA GLU A 81 -20.44 -4.52 10.86
C GLU A 81 -21.01 -5.83 11.41
N LYS A 82 -22.29 -6.11 11.15
CA LYS A 82 -22.99 -7.27 11.72
C LYS A 82 -22.71 -8.55 10.95
N SER A 83 -22.83 -8.50 9.63
CA SER A 83 -22.67 -9.66 8.75
C SER A 83 -21.24 -9.87 8.29
N GLY A 84 -20.39 -8.83 8.35
CA GLY A 84 -19.04 -8.84 7.79
C GLY A 84 -19.02 -8.87 6.27
N ASN A 85 -20.17 -8.80 5.60
CA ASN A 85 -20.27 -8.89 4.15
C ASN A 85 -19.83 -7.60 3.49
N LEU A 86 -19.20 -7.72 2.32
CA LEU A 86 -18.83 -6.58 1.49
C LEU A 86 -20.10 -5.93 0.90
N ILE A 87 -20.34 -4.67 1.25
CA ILE A 87 -21.52 -3.89 0.84
C ILE A 87 -21.21 -2.81 -0.20
N SER A 88 -19.93 -2.45 -0.37
CA SER A 88 -19.44 -1.54 -1.42
C SER A 88 -18.09 -2.01 -1.96
N GLN A 89 -17.56 -1.40 -3.02
CA GLN A 89 -16.28 -1.80 -3.59
C GLN A 89 -15.15 -1.58 -2.59
N PHE A 90 -14.21 -2.53 -2.56
CA PHE A 90 -12.99 -2.46 -1.77
C PHE A 90 -11.80 -2.85 -2.64
N ALA A 91 -10.78 -2.01 -2.68
CA ALA A 91 -9.53 -2.31 -3.36
C ALA A 91 -8.35 -2.12 -2.42
N VAL A 92 -7.30 -2.91 -2.64
CA VAL A 92 -6.04 -2.77 -1.93
C VAL A 92 -4.90 -3.08 -2.88
N ILE A 93 -3.86 -2.26 -2.84
CA ILE A 93 -2.55 -2.58 -3.40
C ILE A 93 -1.48 -2.35 -2.34
N GLY A 94 -0.43 -3.14 -2.37
CA GLY A 94 0.65 -3.07 -1.40
C GLY A 94 1.99 -3.42 -2.00
N HIS A 95 3.04 -3.06 -1.26
CA HIS A 95 4.42 -3.15 -1.71
C HIS A 95 5.35 -3.60 -0.58
N CYS A 96 6.20 -4.59 -0.87
CA CYS A 96 7.32 -5.01 -0.04
C CYS A 96 8.62 -4.52 -0.69
N ARG A 97 9.31 -3.58 -0.05
CA ARG A 97 10.48 -2.88 -0.60
C ARG A 97 11.77 -3.63 -0.31
N LEU A 98 12.60 -3.75 -1.33
CA LEU A 98 14.04 -3.98 -1.26
C LEU A 98 14.73 -2.68 -1.72
N VAL A 99 15.59 -2.09 -0.90
CA VAL A 99 16.24 -0.82 -1.19
C VAL A 99 17.27 -1.02 -2.31
N LEU A 100 17.09 -0.28 -3.41
CA LEU A 100 18.06 -0.19 -4.52
C LEU A 100 18.64 1.23 -4.66
N SER A 101 17.89 2.26 -4.22
CA SER A 101 18.33 3.65 -4.14
C SER A 101 17.58 4.39 -3.01
N GLY A 102 18.23 5.40 -2.42
CA GLY A 102 17.76 6.10 -1.23
C GLY A 102 17.84 5.24 0.04
N THR A 103 17.27 5.73 1.15
CA THR A 103 17.13 4.96 2.40
C THR A 103 15.65 4.76 2.72
N GLU A 104 15.33 3.62 3.33
CA GLU A 104 14.07 3.27 3.97
C GLU A 104 13.70 4.18 5.14
N VAL A 105 14.67 4.78 5.82
CA VAL A 105 14.45 5.69 6.95
C VAL A 105 13.70 6.95 6.50
N VAL A 106 13.90 7.38 5.26
CA VAL A 106 13.19 8.50 4.67
C VAL A 106 11.80 8.04 4.23
N HIS A 107 10.77 8.42 4.99
CA HIS A 107 9.37 8.03 4.78
C HIS A 107 8.87 8.31 3.35
N ALA A 108 9.34 9.40 2.75
CA ALA A 108 9.14 9.78 1.35
C ALA A 108 9.52 8.68 0.34
N ASN A 109 10.57 7.92 0.61
CA ASN A 109 11.07 6.87 -0.27
C ASN A 109 10.29 5.55 -0.15
N ASN A 110 9.47 5.42 0.91
CA ASN A 110 8.67 4.23 1.11
C ASN A 110 7.38 4.30 0.28
N GLN A 111 6.97 3.15 -0.21
CA GLN A 111 5.79 3.01 -1.04
C GLN A 111 4.58 2.58 -0.20
N PRO A 112 3.33 2.94 -0.57
CA PRO A 112 2.94 3.71 -1.76
C PRO A 112 3.40 5.18 -1.79
N VAL A 113 3.60 5.70 -3.00
CA VAL A 113 3.87 7.12 -3.29
C VAL A 113 2.53 7.84 -3.49
N ILE A 114 2.41 9.05 -2.93
CA ILE A 114 1.23 9.91 -3.05
C ILE A 114 1.64 11.12 -3.89
N SER A 115 0.86 11.44 -4.92
CA SER A 115 1.06 12.60 -5.79
C SER A 115 -0.30 13.21 -6.14
N GLY A 116 -0.73 14.20 -5.37
CA GLY A 116 -2.06 14.79 -5.49
C GLY A 116 -3.15 13.71 -5.33
N PRO A 117 -4.06 13.53 -6.31
CA PRO A 117 -5.13 12.53 -6.22
C PRO A 117 -4.65 11.10 -6.55
N ILE A 118 -3.37 10.90 -6.89
CA ILE A 118 -2.83 9.62 -7.35
C ILE A 118 -2.04 8.96 -6.23
N VAL A 119 -2.29 7.67 -6.02
CA VAL A 119 -1.47 6.81 -5.17
C VAL A 119 -0.96 5.64 -6.01
N GLY A 120 0.34 5.38 -5.95
CA GLY A 120 1.00 4.37 -6.79
C GLY A 120 2.08 3.57 -6.06
N ILE A 121 2.37 2.40 -6.62
CA ILE A 121 3.49 1.53 -6.25
C ILE A 121 4.29 1.21 -7.51
N HIS A 122 5.60 0.99 -7.37
CA HIS A 122 6.51 0.82 -8.48
C HIS A 122 7.59 -0.22 -8.14
N ASN A 123 7.74 -1.21 -9.01
CA ASN A 123 8.86 -2.15 -8.99
C ASN A 123 9.74 -1.85 -10.21
N GLY A 124 10.91 -1.27 -9.98
CA GLY A 124 11.84 -0.92 -11.04
C GLY A 124 12.69 0.29 -10.68
N LEU A 125 13.38 0.81 -11.69
CA LEU A 125 14.16 2.04 -11.63
C LEU A 125 13.74 2.93 -12.80
N ILE A 126 13.47 4.21 -12.51
CA ILE A 126 13.28 5.23 -13.55
C ILE A 126 14.66 5.74 -13.96
N THR A 127 15.20 5.21 -15.06
CA THR A 127 16.60 5.43 -15.45
C THR A 127 16.90 6.84 -15.97
N ASN A 128 15.87 7.60 -16.33
CA ASN A 128 15.98 8.97 -16.82
C ASN A 128 15.34 9.99 -15.86
N GLU A 129 15.34 9.72 -14.54
CA GLU A 129 14.71 10.62 -13.56
C GLU A 129 15.20 12.08 -13.65
N LEU A 130 16.50 12.28 -13.90
CA LEU A 130 17.10 13.61 -14.00
C LEU A 130 16.62 14.39 -15.23
N GLU A 131 16.40 13.69 -16.34
CA GLU A 131 15.86 14.27 -17.56
C GLU A 131 14.41 14.69 -17.34
N LEU A 132 13.58 13.82 -16.77
CA LEU A 132 12.17 14.09 -16.46
C LEU A 132 12.02 15.27 -15.49
N ILE A 133 12.85 15.34 -14.46
CA ILE A 133 12.86 16.46 -13.51
C ILE A 133 13.18 17.78 -14.23
N LYS A 134 14.17 17.76 -15.13
CA LYS A 134 14.59 18.95 -15.87
C LYS A 134 13.52 19.39 -16.88
N GLU A 135 12.96 18.47 -17.64
CA GLU A 135 11.98 18.74 -18.70
C GLU A 135 10.66 19.27 -18.12
N HIS A 136 10.14 18.60 -17.08
CA HIS A 136 8.86 18.95 -16.47
C HIS A 136 8.98 19.91 -15.28
N LYS A 137 10.20 20.37 -14.97
CA LYS A 137 10.50 21.27 -13.85
C LYS A 137 9.93 20.77 -12.52
N PHE A 138 10.02 19.46 -12.27
CA PHE A 138 9.58 18.90 -10.99
C PHE A 138 10.41 19.50 -9.85
N SER A 139 9.74 19.89 -8.77
CA SER A 139 10.45 20.32 -7.57
C SER A 139 11.23 19.15 -6.98
N HIS A 140 12.44 19.38 -6.50
CA HIS A 140 13.31 18.35 -5.90
C HIS A 140 12.80 17.82 -4.55
N ASN A 141 11.56 18.13 -4.16
CA ASN A 141 10.97 17.67 -2.91
C ASN A 141 10.71 16.17 -2.99
N ARG A 142 11.74 15.39 -2.62
CA ARG A 142 11.66 13.95 -2.39
C ARG A 142 10.70 13.70 -1.22
N GLY A 143 9.42 13.59 -1.55
CA GLY A 143 8.30 13.03 -0.79
C GLY A 143 7.87 13.73 0.50
N SER A 144 7.68 15.03 0.44
CA SER A 144 6.70 15.71 1.30
C SER A 144 5.55 16.18 0.43
N ILE A 145 4.61 15.27 0.15
CA ILE A 145 3.24 15.65 -0.14
C ILE A 145 2.45 14.98 0.97
N ASP A 146 2.35 15.67 2.09
CA ASP A 146 1.22 15.50 3.01
C ASP A 146 -0.05 16.03 2.32
#